data_AF-A0A0J7KC96-F1
#
_entry.id   AF-A0A0J7KC96-F1
#
_cell.length_a   1.000
_cell.length_b   1.000
_cell.length_c   1.000
_cell.angle_alpha   90.00
_cell.angle_beta   90.00
_cell.angle_gamma   90.00
#
_symmetry.space_group_name_H-M   'P 1'
#
loop_
_entity.id
_entity.type
_entity.pdbx_description
1 polymer ?
#
loop_
_entity_poly.entity_id
_entity_poly.type
_entity_poly.pdbx_seq_one_letter_code
_entity_poly.pdbx_strand_id
1 'polypeptide(L)'
;MFNLMYNGKEVVRTFACTTQLTYNLTQTRFDLMFKPFQQAVLAMKADASELKDTLSSVRDLMSPIVEEIEGEEEMKRLKEENDYLDELQDDTKRSDEIEEKHEKEIAKAKSEADIYEAKYKKKIEARCEEQLSRGAERCRQGIFSLLSYRININNIETNFSQSIREALIDMFGDAYDKCYDTVTVFAAWLLCWPMKLTFVCNLVQALGGANICDPEGKVDSGIGEGYVALKRARDTFSKSLKKAKLQYRVKKMPVILDLHDATDFAQGVMHEFNSRRKILESVMMIIKRYKTAG
;
A
#
# COMPACT_ATOMS: atom_id res chain seq x y z
N MET A 1 -25.83 59.34 -58.04
CA MET A 1 -25.08 58.07 -58.12
C MET A 1 -23.84 58.02 -57.23
N PHE A 2 -23.08 59.12 -57.05
CA PHE A 2 -21.88 59.17 -56.19
C PHE A 2 -22.13 58.85 -54.70
N ASN A 3 -23.25 59.31 -54.11
CA ASN A 3 -23.59 59.02 -52.70
C ASN A 3 -23.78 57.53 -52.40
N LEU A 4 -24.38 56.78 -53.32
CA LEU A 4 -24.60 55.34 -53.12
C LEU A 4 -23.28 54.57 -53.12
N MET A 5 -22.34 54.99 -53.97
CA MET A 5 -21.04 54.32 -54.09
C MET A 5 -20.10 54.65 -52.92
N TYR A 6 -20.11 55.90 -52.46
CA TYR A 6 -19.35 56.30 -51.27
C TYR A 6 -19.87 55.57 -50.03
N ASN A 7 -21.20 55.50 -49.85
CA ASN A 7 -21.82 54.76 -48.76
C ASN A 7 -21.54 53.25 -48.85
N GLY A 8 -21.57 52.66 -50.05
CA GLY A 8 -21.25 51.24 -50.24
C GLY A 8 -19.82 50.86 -49.84
N LYS A 9 -18.84 51.72 -50.13
CA LYS A 9 -17.44 51.51 -49.72
C LYS A 9 -17.29 51.49 -48.21
N GLU A 10 -17.99 52.38 -47.50
CA GLU A 10 -17.89 52.47 -46.05
C GLU A 10 -18.62 51.32 -45.35
N VAL A 11 -19.70 50.81 -45.94
CA VAL A 11 -20.37 49.58 -45.47
C VAL A 11 -19.40 48.39 -45.53
N VAL A 12 -18.74 48.15 -46.67
CA VAL A 12 -17.79 47.02 -46.79
C VAL A 12 -16.63 47.15 -45.79
N ARG A 13 -16.10 48.36 -45.61
CA ARG A 13 -15.04 48.64 -44.64
C ARG A 13 -15.52 48.34 -43.20
N THR A 14 -16.73 48.76 -42.86
CA THR A 14 -17.34 48.50 -41.55
C THR A 14 -17.51 47.00 -41.30
N PHE A 15 -17.96 46.24 -42.31
CA PHE A 15 -18.03 44.78 -42.22
C PHE A 15 -16.67 44.14 -41.99
N ALA A 16 -15.64 44.50 -42.77
CA ALA A 16 -14.29 43.96 -42.59
C ALA A 16 -13.70 44.25 -41.20
N CYS A 17 -13.86 45.49 -40.70
CA CYS A 17 -13.43 45.86 -39.36
C CYS A 17 -14.21 45.10 -38.27
N THR A 18 -15.51 44.89 -38.46
CA THR A 18 -16.36 44.13 -37.53
C THR A 18 -15.92 42.67 -37.47
N THR A 19 -15.60 42.06 -38.61
CA THR A 19 -15.10 40.67 -38.66
C THR A 19 -13.74 40.53 -37.95
N GLN A 20 -12.79 41.43 -38.20
CA GLN A 20 -11.47 41.38 -37.56
C GLN A 20 -11.57 41.60 -36.05
N LEU A 21 -12.41 42.54 -35.61
CA LEU A 21 -12.68 42.76 -34.19
C LEU A 21 -13.32 41.53 -33.55
N THR A 22 -14.30 40.91 -34.23
CA THR A 22 -14.98 39.70 -33.76
C THR A 22 -14.03 38.52 -33.65
N TYR A 23 -13.12 38.35 -34.62
CA TYR A 23 -12.06 37.33 -34.57
C TYR A 23 -11.15 37.52 -33.36
N ASN A 24 -10.62 38.74 -33.16
CA ASN A 24 -9.73 39.04 -32.04
C ASN A 24 -10.42 38.88 -30.68
N LEU A 25 -11.67 39.32 -30.56
CA LEU A 25 -12.48 39.14 -29.36
C LEU A 25 -12.77 37.66 -29.10
N THR A 26 -13.03 36.87 -30.15
CA THR A 26 -13.27 35.43 -30.04
C THR A 26 -12.03 34.68 -29.59
N GLN A 27 -10.86 34.98 -30.16
CA GLN A 27 -9.58 34.40 -29.75
C GLN A 27 -9.26 34.74 -28.30
N THR A 28 -9.44 36.01 -27.91
CA THR A 28 -9.23 36.48 -26.54
C THR A 28 -10.20 35.81 -25.57
N ARG A 29 -11.46 35.65 -25.95
CA ARG A 29 -12.47 34.95 -25.15
C ARG A 29 -12.11 33.48 -24.99
N PHE A 30 -11.63 32.83 -26.05
CA PHE A 30 -11.20 31.44 -25.98
C PHE A 30 -10.01 31.29 -25.03
N ASP A 31 -9.00 32.14 -25.19
CA ASP A 31 -7.80 32.14 -24.36
C ASP A 31 -8.11 32.41 -22.88
N LEU A 32 -8.96 33.39 -22.58
CA LEU A 32 -9.31 33.74 -21.20
C LEU A 32 -10.28 32.76 -20.55
N MET A 33 -11.16 32.10 -21.32
CA MET A 33 -12.15 31.17 -20.73
C MET A 33 -11.65 29.73 -20.67
N PHE A 34 -10.92 29.24 -21.68
CA PHE A 34 -10.59 27.82 -21.78
C PHE A 34 -9.19 27.46 -21.32
N LYS A 35 -8.16 28.28 -21.58
CA LYS A 35 -6.79 27.98 -21.12
C LYS A 35 -6.70 27.81 -19.59
N PRO A 36 -7.28 28.69 -18.75
CA PRO A 36 -7.20 28.49 -17.30
C PRO A 36 -7.94 27.22 -16.86
N PHE A 37 -9.06 26.87 -17.51
CA PHE A 37 -9.78 25.62 -17.21
C PHE A 37 -8.96 24.39 -17.61
N GLN A 38 -8.31 24.40 -18.77
CA GLN A 38 -7.42 23.32 -19.20
C GLN A 38 -6.23 23.17 -18.27
N GLN A 39 -5.58 24.27 -17.89
CA GLN A 39 -4.48 24.25 -16.93
C GLN A 39 -4.91 23.71 -15.56
N ALA A 40 -6.06 24.16 -15.05
CA ALA A 40 -6.62 23.64 -13.80
C ALA A 40 -6.89 22.13 -13.87
N VAL A 41 -7.49 21.64 -14.96
CA VAL A 41 -7.76 20.20 -15.14
C VAL A 41 -6.46 19.40 -15.25
N LEU A 42 -5.45 19.91 -15.95
CA LEU A 42 -4.15 19.25 -16.08
C LEU A 42 -3.40 19.21 -14.73
N ALA A 43 -3.43 20.31 -13.97
CA ALA A 43 -2.86 20.36 -12.63
C ALA A 43 -3.56 19.36 -11.69
N MET A 44 -4.89 19.37 -11.65
CA MET A 44 -5.67 18.41 -10.85
C MET A 44 -5.37 16.94 -11.20
N LYS A 45 -5.08 16.64 -12.47
CA LYS A 45 -4.67 15.29 -12.89
C LYS A 45 -3.30 14.92 -12.34
N ALA A 46 -2.33 15.84 -12.39
CA ALA A 46 -1.00 15.64 -11.85
C ALA A 46 -1.05 15.41 -10.33
N ASP A 47 -1.80 16.24 -9.60
CA ASP A 47 -2.01 16.12 -8.16
C ASP A 47 -2.67 14.77 -7.80
N ALA A 48 -3.68 14.35 -8.58
CA ALA A 48 -4.35 13.07 -8.36
C ALA A 48 -3.42 11.86 -8.58
N SER A 49 -2.49 11.93 -9.54
CA SER A 49 -1.46 10.89 -9.70
C SER A 49 -0.48 10.87 -8.54
N GLU A 50 -0.01 12.02 -8.09
CA GLU A 50 0.93 12.12 -6.96
C GLU A 50 0.32 11.59 -5.66
N LEU A 51 -0.95 11.92 -5.38
CA LEU A 51 -1.67 11.38 -4.23
C LEU A 51 -1.86 9.85 -4.31
N LYS A 52 -2.07 9.32 -5.51
CA LYS A 52 -2.17 7.86 -5.73
C LYS A 52 -0.83 7.18 -5.48
N ASP A 53 0.26 7.76 -5.97
CA ASP A 53 1.61 7.22 -5.79
C ASP A 53 2.00 7.24 -4.31
N THR A 54 1.72 8.36 -3.61
CA THR A 54 1.89 8.47 -2.15
C THR A 54 1.08 7.41 -1.40
N LEU A 55 -0.18 7.18 -1.78
CA LEU A 55 -0.99 6.11 -1.18
C LEU A 55 -0.40 4.72 -1.44
N SER A 56 0.14 4.47 -2.63
CA SER A 56 0.83 3.20 -2.90
C SER A 56 1.99 3.03 -1.95
N SER A 57 2.84 4.05 -1.80
CA SER A 57 3.96 4.01 -0.86
C SER A 57 3.50 3.76 0.59
N VAL A 58 2.45 4.44 1.06
CA VAL A 58 1.89 4.20 2.40
C VAL A 58 1.37 2.77 2.54
N ARG A 59 0.67 2.24 1.54
CA ARG A 59 0.18 0.85 1.56
C ARG A 59 1.35 -0.14 1.61
N ASP A 60 2.40 0.10 0.85
CA ASP A 60 3.56 -0.77 0.77
C ASP A 60 4.33 -0.76 2.11
N LEU A 61 4.43 0.40 2.78
CA LEU A 61 4.98 0.51 4.14
C LEU A 61 4.08 -0.11 5.22
N MET A 62 2.77 -0.10 5.02
CA MET A 62 1.83 -0.74 5.94
C MET A 62 1.76 -2.26 5.77
N SER A 63 2.12 -2.79 4.60
CA SER A 63 1.98 -4.21 4.30
C SER A 63 2.69 -5.11 5.32
N PRO A 64 3.95 -4.85 5.73
CA PRO A 64 4.61 -5.63 6.77
C PRO A 64 3.89 -5.57 8.13
N ILE A 65 3.31 -4.42 8.49
CA ILE A 65 2.58 -4.24 9.76
C ILE A 65 1.28 -5.04 9.74
N VAL A 66 0.58 -5.04 8.60
CA VAL A 66 -0.63 -5.86 8.44
C VAL A 66 -0.28 -7.34 8.53
N GLU A 67 0.77 -7.79 7.85
CA GLU A 67 1.21 -9.19 7.94
C GLU A 67 1.65 -9.56 9.36
N GLU A 68 2.27 -8.62 10.07
CA GLU A 68 2.73 -8.87 11.43
C GLU A 68 1.56 -9.09 12.41
N ILE A 69 0.47 -8.34 12.26
CA ILE A 69 -0.67 -8.36 13.20
C ILE A 69 -1.79 -9.31 12.75
N GLU A 70 -2.05 -9.38 11.44
CA GLU A 70 -3.16 -10.16 10.86
C GLU A 70 -2.68 -11.47 10.17
N GLY A 71 -1.39 -11.64 9.91
CA GLY A 71 -0.86 -12.81 9.22
C GLY A 71 -0.93 -14.09 10.05
N GLU A 72 -1.51 -15.14 9.47
CA GLU A 72 -1.73 -16.43 10.15
C GLU A 72 -0.68 -17.50 9.77
N GLU A 73 -0.01 -17.35 8.63
CA GLU A 73 0.92 -18.34 8.09
C GLU A 73 2.12 -18.59 9.02
N GLU A 74 2.70 -17.52 9.56
CA GLU A 74 3.80 -17.65 10.51
C GLU A 74 3.35 -18.35 11.79
N MET A 75 2.18 -17.98 12.31
CA MET A 75 1.62 -18.59 13.52
C MET A 75 1.38 -20.09 13.33
N LYS A 76 0.87 -20.49 12.17
CA LYS A 76 0.66 -21.89 11.84
C LYS A 76 1.97 -22.67 11.82
N ARG A 77 3.01 -22.11 11.18
CA ARG A 77 4.32 -22.75 11.12
C ARG A 77 4.97 -22.87 12.49
N LEU A 78 4.86 -21.83 13.32
CA LEU A 78 5.33 -21.84 14.72
C LEU A 78 4.61 -22.90 15.55
N LYS A 79 3.28 -23.06 15.37
CA LYS A 79 2.51 -24.09 16.04
C LYS A 79 2.97 -25.49 15.63
N GLU A 80 3.10 -25.75 14.33
CA GLU A 80 3.55 -27.04 13.80
C GLU A 80 4.97 -27.40 14.28
N GLU A 81 5.91 -26.45 14.25
CA GLU A 81 7.29 -26.65 14.70
C GLU A 81 7.38 -26.91 16.21
N ASN A 82 6.64 -26.16 17.03
CA ASN A 82 6.62 -26.36 18.48
C ASN A 82 5.92 -27.67 18.88
N ASP A 83 4.75 -27.98 18.30
CA ASP A 83 4.01 -29.21 18.60
C ASP A 83 4.84 -30.46 18.29
N TYR A 84 5.58 -30.43 17.18
CA TYR A 84 6.50 -31.51 16.81
C TYR A 84 7.63 -31.68 17.84
N LEU A 85 8.18 -30.59 18.35
CA LEU A 85 9.25 -30.63 19.36
C LEU A 85 8.74 -31.07 20.74
N ASP A 86 7.51 -30.72 21.09
CA ASP A 86 6.87 -31.11 22.35
C ASP A 86 6.51 -32.61 22.33
N GLU A 87 6.01 -33.13 21.20
CA GLU A 87 5.74 -34.57 21.02
C GLU A 87 7.02 -35.41 21.13
N LEU A 88 8.14 -34.92 20.60
CA LEU A 88 9.45 -35.58 20.75
C LEU A 88 9.99 -35.58 22.19
N GLN A 89 9.46 -34.73 23.07
CA GLN A 89 9.92 -34.54 24.44
C GLN A 89 8.96 -35.11 25.48
N ASP A 90 7.84 -35.72 25.06
CA ASP A 90 6.75 -36.18 25.93
C ASP A 90 6.26 -35.06 26.88
N ASP A 91 6.22 -33.83 26.37
CA ASP A 91 5.76 -32.64 27.09
C ASP A 91 4.32 -32.29 26.68
N THR A 92 3.61 -31.54 27.51
CA THR A 92 2.26 -31.05 27.19
C THR A 92 2.34 -30.04 26.04
N LYS A 93 1.39 -30.10 25.09
CA LYS A 93 1.30 -29.17 23.97
C LYS A 93 1.09 -27.73 24.46
N ARG A 94 2.18 -26.97 24.51
CA ARG A 94 2.16 -25.58 25.00
C ARG A 94 1.36 -24.65 24.08
N SER A 95 1.30 -24.99 22.80
CA SER A 95 0.57 -24.21 21.79
C SER A 95 -0.94 -24.11 22.06
N ASP A 96 -1.54 -25.19 22.58
CA ASP A 96 -2.97 -25.26 22.87
C ASP A 96 -3.32 -24.41 24.11
N GLU A 97 -2.44 -24.34 25.10
CA GLU A 97 -2.59 -23.47 26.27
C GLU A 97 -2.53 -21.99 25.89
N ILE A 98 -1.58 -21.62 25.02
CA ILE A 98 -1.44 -20.25 24.49
C ILE A 98 -2.68 -19.89 23.67
N GLU A 99 -3.15 -20.80 22.83
CA GLU A 99 -4.36 -20.59 22.03
C GLU A 99 -5.59 -20.36 22.92
N GLU A 100 -5.82 -21.21 23.90
CA GLU A 100 -6.96 -21.08 24.81
C GLU A 100 -6.90 -19.79 25.65
N LYS A 101 -5.70 -19.40 26.12
CA LYS A 101 -5.48 -18.14 26.85
C LYS A 101 -5.89 -16.94 26.00
N HIS A 102 -5.35 -16.84 24.79
CA HIS A 102 -5.58 -15.70 23.90
C HIS A 102 -6.98 -15.68 23.28
N GLU A 103 -7.60 -16.84 23.03
CA GLU A 103 -9.01 -16.91 22.61
C GLU A 103 -9.95 -16.37 23.69
N LYS A 104 -9.70 -16.68 24.96
CA LYS A 104 -10.47 -16.13 26.08
C LYS A 104 -10.29 -14.62 26.21
N GLU A 105 -9.11 -14.08 25.89
CA GLU A 105 -8.87 -12.63 25.86
C GLU A 105 -9.59 -11.95 24.70
N ILE A 106 -9.54 -12.56 23.51
CA ILE A 106 -10.28 -12.09 22.33
C ILE A 106 -11.79 -12.13 22.61
N ALA A 107 -12.31 -13.15 23.30
CA ALA A 107 -13.72 -13.23 23.66
C ALA A 107 -14.14 -12.16 24.69
N LYS A 108 -13.20 -11.65 25.49
CA LYS A 108 -13.42 -10.56 26.45
C LYS A 108 -13.20 -9.17 25.85
N ALA A 109 -12.64 -9.08 24.65
CA ALA A 109 -12.37 -7.84 23.94
C ALA A 109 -13.64 -7.03 23.75
N LYS A 110 -13.59 -5.73 24.08
CA LYS A 110 -14.73 -4.82 23.93
C LYS A 110 -14.62 -3.98 22.67
N SER A 111 -13.40 -3.83 22.15
CA SER A 111 -13.09 -3.01 20.99
C SER A 111 -12.36 -3.80 19.91
N GLU A 112 -12.45 -3.32 18.67
CA GLU A 112 -11.64 -3.82 17.55
C GLU A 112 -10.14 -3.69 17.83
N ALA A 113 -9.73 -2.65 18.56
CA ALA A 113 -8.34 -2.45 18.97
C ALA A 113 -7.86 -3.54 19.93
N ASP A 114 -8.70 -3.93 20.90
CA ASP A 114 -8.39 -4.99 21.87
C ASP A 114 -8.16 -6.33 21.16
N ILE A 115 -8.94 -6.61 20.10
CA ILE A 115 -8.78 -7.83 19.29
C ILE A 115 -7.41 -7.84 18.60
N TYR A 116 -7.02 -6.73 17.97
CA TYR A 116 -5.74 -6.63 17.28
C TYR A 116 -4.55 -6.65 18.25
N GLU A 117 -4.70 -6.05 19.42
CA GLU A 117 -3.70 -6.11 20.47
C GLU A 117 -3.53 -7.53 21.00
N ALA A 118 -4.62 -8.26 21.26
CA ALA A 118 -4.56 -9.67 21.68
C ALA A 118 -3.93 -10.57 20.61
N LYS A 119 -4.26 -10.36 19.32
CA LYS A 119 -3.61 -11.08 18.21
C LYS A 119 -2.10 -10.84 18.17
N TYR A 120 -1.68 -9.59 18.34
CA TYR A 120 -0.26 -9.25 18.38
C TYR A 120 0.44 -9.86 19.60
N LYS A 121 -0.16 -9.77 20.79
CA LYS A 121 0.35 -10.40 22.02
C LYS A 121 0.50 -11.92 21.86
N LYS A 122 -0.49 -12.61 21.29
CA LYS A 122 -0.42 -14.05 20.96
C LYS A 122 0.80 -14.39 20.11
N LYS A 123 1.06 -13.59 19.06
CA LYS A 123 2.20 -13.80 18.16
C LYS A 123 3.54 -13.58 18.84
N ILE A 124 3.66 -12.58 19.72
CA ILE A 124 4.87 -12.32 20.50
C ILE A 124 5.14 -13.44 21.50
N GLU A 125 4.11 -13.95 22.18
CA GLU A 125 4.23 -15.09 23.11
C GLU A 125 4.71 -16.34 22.36
N ALA A 126 4.10 -16.66 21.20
CA ALA A 126 4.50 -17.80 20.37
C ALA A 126 5.95 -17.71 19.87
N ARG A 127 6.40 -16.52 19.43
CA ARG A 127 7.80 -16.30 19.01
C ARG A 127 8.78 -16.45 20.16
N CYS A 128 8.43 -15.96 21.34
CA CYS A 128 9.26 -16.12 22.54
C CYS A 128 9.45 -17.61 22.85
N GLU A 129 8.36 -18.39 22.83
CA GLU A 129 8.40 -19.83 23.07
C GLU A 129 9.22 -20.58 22.01
N GLU A 130 9.10 -20.22 20.73
CA GLU A 130 9.95 -20.78 19.66
C GLU A 130 11.44 -20.54 19.93
N GLN A 131 11.83 -19.33 20.36
CA GLN A 131 13.23 -19.04 20.67
C GLN A 131 13.74 -19.88 21.85
N LEU A 132 12.90 -20.11 22.86
CA LEU A 132 13.25 -20.96 24.00
C LEU A 132 13.36 -22.43 23.59
N SER A 133 12.42 -22.93 22.79
CA SER A 133 12.45 -24.29 22.24
C SER A 133 13.70 -24.54 21.39
N ARG A 134 14.05 -23.59 20.51
CA ARG A 134 15.27 -23.66 19.69
C ARG A 134 16.54 -23.53 20.52
N GLY A 135 16.52 -22.70 21.57
CA GLY A 135 17.60 -22.60 22.55
C GLY A 135 17.85 -23.93 23.27
N ALA A 136 16.78 -24.57 23.73
CA ALA A 136 16.82 -25.87 24.38
C ALA A 136 17.31 -26.98 23.43
N GLU A 137 16.86 -26.97 22.18
CA GLU A 137 17.33 -27.90 21.16
C GLU A 137 18.83 -27.76 20.90
N ARG A 138 19.32 -26.53 20.70
CA ARG A 138 20.76 -26.27 20.52
C ARG A 138 21.59 -26.67 21.73
N CYS A 139 21.07 -26.46 22.94
CA CYS A 139 21.71 -26.93 24.17
C CYS A 139 21.87 -28.46 24.15
N ARG A 140 20.82 -29.20 23.82
CA ARG A 140 20.86 -30.66 23.72
C ARG A 140 21.82 -31.14 22.63
N GLN A 141 21.78 -30.51 21.45
CA GLN A 141 22.72 -30.80 20.35
C GLN A 141 24.18 -30.54 20.76
N GLY A 142 24.44 -29.46 21.51
CA GLY A 142 25.76 -29.13 22.02
C GLY A 142 26.28 -30.20 23.00
N ILE A 143 25.44 -30.63 23.94
CA ILE A 143 25.79 -31.71 24.88
C ILE A 143 26.08 -33.01 24.12
N PHE A 144 25.25 -33.34 23.12
CA PHE A 144 25.47 -34.50 22.26
C PHE A 144 26.79 -34.43 21.49
N SER A 145 27.10 -33.26 20.91
CA SER A 145 28.37 -33.04 20.19
C SER A 145 29.59 -33.21 21.10
N LEU A 146 29.55 -32.67 22.33
CA LEU A 146 30.62 -32.83 23.32
C LEU A 146 30.82 -34.29 23.74
N LEU A 147 29.73 -35.05 23.90
CA LEU A 147 29.78 -36.46 24.26
C LEU A 147 30.29 -37.32 23.11
N SER A 148 29.87 -37.04 21.88
CA SER A 148 30.38 -37.72 20.68
C SER A 148 31.90 -37.55 20.52
N TYR A 149 32.41 -36.33 20.76
CA TYR A 149 33.85 -36.05 20.79
C TYR A 149 34.58 -36.83 21.90
N ARG A 150 34.01 -36.88 23.10
CA ARG A 150 34.56 -37.64 24.25
C ARG A 150 34.61 -39.15 24.01
N ILE A 151 33.64 -39.70 23.29
CA ILE A 151 33.55 -41.15 22.98
C ILE A 151 34.31 -41.49 21.68
N ASN A 152 34.94 -40.50 21.01
CA ASN A 152 35.75 -40.67 19.80
C ASN A 152 35.00 -41.33 18.63
N ILE A 153 33.73 -40.96 18.47
CA ILE A 153 32.83 -41.47 17.43
C ILE A 153 32.90 -40.57 16.19
N ASN A 154 34.05 -40.54 15.51
CA ASN A 154 34.27 -39.58 14.42
C ASN A 154 33.70 -40.04 13.06
N ASN A 155 33.08 -41.22 12.96
CA ASN A 155 32.84 -41.83 11.65
C ASN A 155 31.62 -42.78 11.59
N ILE A 156 30.47 -42.36 12.14
CA ILE A 156 29.26 -43.18 12.06
C ILE A 156 28.15 -42.46 11.30
N GLU A 157 27.58 -43.17 10.33
CA GLU A 157 26.43 -42.78 9.50
C GLU A 157 25.32 -42.12 10.33
N THR A 158 24.64 -41.17 9.71
CA THR A 158 23.53 -40.36 10.27
C THR A 158 22.47 -41.19 11.00
N ASN A 159 22.23 -42.44 10.59
CA ASN A 159 21.28 -43.36 11.22
C ASN A 159 21.71 -43.84 12.63
N PHE A 160 23.01 -43.93 12.91
CA PHE A 160 23.50 -44.30 14.26
C PHE A 160 23.43 -43.12 15.23
N SER A 161 23.42 -41.88 14.72
CA SER A 161 23.29 -40.68 15.58
C SER A 161 21.96 -40.65 16.33
N GLN A 162 20.87 -41.15 15.72
CA GLN A 162 19.56 -41.21 16.36
C GLN A 162 19.53 -42.29 17.46
N SER A 163 20.15 -43.43 17.22
CA SER A 163 20.28 -44.50 18.22
C SER A 163 21.21 -44.10 19.39
N ILE A 164 22.28 -43.34 19.14
CA ILE A 164 23.08 -42.73 20.22
C ILE A 164 22.25 -41.67 20.96
N ARG A 165 21.43 -40.87 20.26
CA ARG A 165 20.59 -39.85 20.90
C ARG A 165 19.61 -40.48 21.89
N GLU A 166 18.94 -41.56 21.48
CA GLU A 166 18.06 -42.38 22.32
C GLU A 166 18.84 -43.00 23.48
N ALA A 167 19.97 -43.66 23.21
CA ALA A 167 20.81 -44.26 24.24
C ALA A 167 21.37 -43.24 25.25
N LEU A 168 21.61 -42.00 24.83
CA LEU A 168 22.07 -40.93 25.69
C LEU A 168 20.95 -40.45 26.61
N ILE A 169 19.76 -40.23 26.06
CA ILE A 169 18.57 -39.86 26.83
C ILE A 169 18.29 -40.95 27.87
N ASP A 170 18.34 -42.22 27.46
CA ASP A 170 18.19 -43.37 28.36
C ASP A 170 19.30 -43.41 29.41
N MET A 171 20.56 -43.18 29.04
CA MET A 171 21.68 -43.18 30.00
C MET A 171 21.53 -42.11 31.08
N PHE A 172 21.10 -40.90 30.71
CA PHE A 172 20.86 -39.83 31.68
C PHE A 172 19.59 -40.09 32.49
N GLY A 173 18.56 -40.72 31.89
CA GLY A 173 17.37 -41.20 32.58
C GLY A 173 17.71 -42.25 33.64
N ASP A 174 18.41 -43.31 33.27
CA ASP A 174 18.86 -44.38 34.16
C ASP A 174 19.74 -43.86 35.31
N ALA A 175 20.63 -42.91 35.01
CA ALA A 175 21.51 -42.32 36.00
C ALA A 175 20.74 -41.39 36.95
N TYR A 176 19.70 -40.71 36.46
CA TYR A 176 18.77 -39.93 37.28
C TYR A 176 17.96 -40.85 38.20
N ASP A 177 17.38 -41.94 37.68
CA ASP A 177 16.56 -42.88 38.45
C ASP A 177 17.39 -43.56 39.55
N LYS A 178 18.60 -44.02 39.22
CA LYS A 178 19.54 -44.58 40.21
C LYS A 178 19.93 -43.57 41.27
N CYS A 179 20.13 -42.31 40.90
CA CYS A 179 20.40 -41.24 41.86
C CYS A 179 19.20 -41.06 42.80
N TYR A 180 17.99 -40.98 42.25
CA TYR A 180 16.75 -40.76 42.98
C TYR A 180 16.44 -41.90 43.97
N ASP A 181 16.67 -43.15 43.55
CA ASP A 181 16.47 -44.35 44.37
C ASP A 181 17.51 -44.50 45.50
N THR A 182 18.69 -43.90 45.35
CA THR A 182 19.80 -44.04 46.30
C THR A 182 19.75 -43.01 47.43
N VAL A 183 19.16 -41.84 47.20
CA VAL A 183 19.19 -40.72 48.14
C VAL A 183 17.82 -40.42 48.75
N THR A 184 17.81 -39.81 49.94
CA THR A 184 16.55 -39.39 50.59
C THR A 184 15.79 -38.37 49.72
N VAL A 185 14.45 -38.36 49.78
CA VAL A 185 13.57 -37.51 48.94
C VAL A 185 14.02 -36.03 48.87
N PHE A 186 14.48 -35.46 49.99
CA PHE A 186 14.99 -34.08 50.03
C PHE A 186 16.35 -33.91 49.34
N ALA A 187 17.22 -34.91 49.41
CA ALA A 187 18.52 -34.91 48.74
C ALA A 187 18.39 -35.23 47.24
N ALA A 188 17.39 -36.02 46.85
CA ALA A 188 17.11 -36.36 45.45
C ALA A 188 16.78 -35.11 44.65
N TRP A 189 15.97 -34.22 45.23
CA TRP A 189 15.60 -32.94 44.64
C TRP A 189 16.80 -32.01 44.38
N LEU A 190 17.86 -32.06 45.20
CA LEU A 190 19.03 -31.19 45.04
C LEU A 190 20.13 -31.82 44.16
N LEU A 191 20.41 -33.12 44.34
CA LEU A 191 21.56 -33.79 43.76
C LEU A 191 21.25 -34.45 42.41
N CYS A 192 20.04 -34.99 42.24
CA CYS A 192 19.68 -35.74 41.05
C CYS A 192 19.04 -34.84 39.98
N TRP A 193 18.39 -33.75 40.40
CA TRP A 193 17.73 -32.79 39.51
C TRP A 193 18.65 -32.18 38.41
N PRO A 194 19.93 -31.84 38.67
CA PRO A 194 20.86 -31.35 37.65
C PRO A 194 21.22 -32.36 36.56
N MET A 195 21.02 -33.67 36.81
CA MET A 195 21.32 -34.72 35.83
C MET A 195 20.23 -34.89 34.77
N LYS A 196 19.04 -34.31 34.96
CA LYS A 196 18.01 -34.33 33.92
C LYS A 196 18.46 -33.39 32.81
N LEU A 197 18.76 -33.91 31.62
CA LEU A 197 19.10 -33.09 30.43
C LEU A 197 18.02 -32.06 30.11
N THR A 198 16.76 -32.39 30.42
CA THR A 198 15.68 -31.42 30.33
C THR A 198 15.86 -30.28 31.31
N PHE A 199 16.34 -30.47 32.55
CA PHE A 199 16.57 -29.36 33.47
C PHE A 199 17.70 -28.41 33.03
N VAL A 200 18.83 -28.96 32.56
CA VAL A 200 19.98 -28.14 32.12
C VAL A 200 19.67 -27.33 30.87
N CYS A 201 18.89 -27.90 29.94
CA CYS A 201 18.54 -27.24 28.69
C CYS A 201 17.18 -26.55 28.68
N ASN A 202 16.32 -26.76 29.70
CA ASN A 202 15.04 -26.06 29.83
C ASN A 202 15.28 -24.70 30.47
N LEU A 203 15.66 -23.77 29.61
CA LEU A 203 15.97 -22.37 29.92
C LEU A 203 14.84 -21.67 30.69
N VAL A 204 13.58 -22.10 30.51
CA VAL A 204 12.38 -21.53 31.14
C VAL A 204 12.42 -21.69 32.67
N GLN A 205 12.84 -22.85 33.16
CA GLN A 205 12.98 -23.11 34.60
C GLN A 205 14.19 -22.40 35.21
N ALA A 206 15.23 -22.14 34.41
CA ALA A 206 16.46 -21.48 34.86
C ALA A 206 16.42 -19.94 34.81
N LEU A 207 15.60 -19.34 33.94
CA LEU A 207 15.62 -17.88 33.69
C LEU A 207 14.44 -17.09 34.26
N GLY A 208 13.40 -17.71 34.84
CA GLY A 208 12.25 -16.93 35.33
C GLY A 208 10.88 -17.60 35.42
N GLY A 209 10.75 -18.90 35.16
CA GLY A 209 9.50 -19.64 35.31
C GLY A 209 8.50 -19.39 34.15
N ALA A 210 7.27 -19.88 34.33
CA ALA A 210 6.23 -19.95 33.29
C ALA A 210 5.77 -18.59 32.70
N ASN A 211 6.23 -17.46 33.24
CA ASN A 211 5.83 -16.11 32.79
C ASN A 211 6.91 -15.41 31.94
N ILE A 212 7.98 -16.11 31.54
CA ILE A 212 9.04 -15.54 30.70
C ILE A 212 8.49 -15.01 29.38
N CYS A 213 7.57 -15.75 28.75
CA CYS A 213 6.98 -15.37 27.48
C CYS A 213 5.68 -14.59 27.60
N ASP A 214 5.27 -14.24 28.83
CA ASP A 214 4.09 -13.41 29.01
C ASP A 214 4.31 -12.04 28.35
N PRO A 215 3.49 -11.65 27.36
CA PRO A 215 3.64 -10.39 26.63
C PRO A 215 3.14 -9.19 27.46
N GLU A 216 2.45 -9.44 28.57
CA GLU A 216 1.88 -8.41 29.43
C GLU A 216 2.98 -7.52 30.03
N GLY A 217 2.83 -6.20 29.87
CA GLY A 217 3.84 -5.21 30.28
C GLY A 217 5.11 -5.15 29.43
N LYS A 218 5.24 -5.98 28.39
CA LYS A 218 6.34 -5.95 27.40
C LYS A 218 5.90 -5.40 26.04
N VAL A 219 4.60 -5.44 25.77
CA VAL A 219 3.97 -4.81 24.61
C VAL A 219 3.41 -3.46 25.03
N ASP A 220 3.70 -2.42 24.26
CA ASP A 220 3.17 -1.07 24.51
C ASP A 220 1.63 -1.08 24.48
N SER A 221 1.03 -0.63 25.58
CA SER A 221 -0.42 -0.46 25.67
C SER A 221 -0.90 0.54 24.63
N GLY A 222 -1.94 0.18 23.85
CA GLY A 222 -2.49 1.04 22.80
C GLY A 222 -1.91 0.79 21.41
N ILE A 223 -1.08 -0.24 21.23
CA ILE A 223 -0.67 -0.69 19.90
C ILE A 223 -1.87 -1.09 19.04
N GLY A 224 -2.90 -1.69 19.64
CA GLY A 224 -4.17 -2.01 18.97
C GLY A 224 -4.90 -0.77 18.49
N GLU A 225 -4.96 0.28 19.33
CA GLU A 225 -5.61 1.55 18.98
C GLU A 225 -4.87 2.26 17.85
N GLY A 226 -3.54 2.30 17.92
CA GLY A 226 -2.67 2.85 16.89
C GLY A 226 -2.84 2.12 15.56
N TYR A 227 -2.87 0.79 15.59
CA TYR A 227 -3.08 -0.03 14.40
C TYR A 227 -4.46 0.22 13.76
N VAL A 228 -5.52 0.24 14.57
CA VAL A 228 -6.88 0.50 14.09
C VAL A 228 -7.02 1.91 13.52
N ALA A 229 -6.43 2.93 14.17
CA ALA A 229 -6.40 4.29 13.66
C ALA A 229 -5.69 4.38 12.30
N LEU A 230 -4.52 3.72 12.19
CA LEU A 230 -3.73 3.69 10.95
C LEU A 230 -4.48 2.96 9.82
N LYS A 231 -5.11 1.82 10.13
CA LYS A 231 -5.95 1.05 9.20
C LYS A 231 -7.12 1.89 8.68
N ARG A 232 -7.84 2.58 9.57
CA ARG A 232 -8.96 3.48 9.21
C ARG A 232 -8.51 4.66 8.35
N ALA A 233 -7.36 5.26 8.65
CA ALA A 233 -6.81 6.36 7.87
C ALA A 233 -6.51 5.92 6.43
N ARG A 234 -5.81 4.79 6.26
CA ARG A 234 -5.52 4.17 4.95
C ARG A 234 -6.80 3.88 4.16
N ASP A 235 -7.78 3.24 4.78
CA ASP A 235 -9.01 2.83 4.09
C ASP A 235 -9.87 4.04 3.69
N THR A 236 -9.93 5.06 4.54
CA THR A 236 -10.63 6.32 4.26
C THR A 236 -9.97 7.06 3.09
N PHE A 237 -8.64 7.15 3.10
CA PHE A 237 -7.89 7.82 2.04
C PHE A 237 -8.02 7.08 0.69
N SER A 238 -7.88 5.75 0.70
CA SER A 238 -8.07 4.88 -0.47
C SER A 238 -9.48 5.00 -1.06
N LYS A 239 -10.51 5.00 -0.21
CA LYS A 239 -11.91 5.17 -0.64
C LYS A 239 -12.17 6.54 -1.25
N SER A 240 -11.57 7.59 -0.70
CA SER A 240 -11.73 8.96 -1.18
C SER A 240 -11.10 9.16 -2.57
N LEU A 241 -9.91 8.59 -2.80
CA LEU A 241 -9.24 8.64 -4.11
C LEU A 241 -9.94 7.78 -5.18
N LYS A 242 -10.49 6.61 -4.82
CA LYS A 242 -11.27 5.78 -5.76
C LYS A 242 -12.53 6.49 -6.27
N LYS A 243 -13.16 7.32 -5.42
CA LYS A 243 -14.36 8.10 -5.78
C LYS A 243 -14.04 9.34 -6.62
N ALA A 244 -12.83 9.88 -6.52
CA ALA A 244 -12.38 11.05 -7.26
C ALA A 244 -12.03 10.75 -8.75
N LYS A 245 -12.68 9.77 -9.39
CA LYS A 245 -12.58 9.56 -10.84
C LYS A 245 -13.15 10.80 -11.55
N LEU A 246 -12.25 11.72 -11.91
CA LEU A 246 -12.53 12.92 -12.71
C LEU A 246 -13.10 12.53 -14.08
N GLN A 247 -14.42 12.41 -14.18
CA GLN A 247 -15.11 12.32 -15.47
C GLN A 247 -15.17 13.72 -16.08
N TYR A 248 -14.15 14.10 -16.84
CA TYR A 248 -14.23 15.31 -17.65
C TYR A 248 -15.09 15.04 -18.89
N ARG A 249 -16.33 15.52 -18.91
CA ARG A 249 -17.08 15.65 -20.17
C ARG A 249 -16.68 17.01 -20.77
N VAL A 250 -15.60 17.06 -21.56
CA VAL A 250 -15.33 18.26 -22.37
C VAL A 250 -16.44 18.35 -23.41
N LYS A 251 -17.46 19.15 -23.12
CA LYS A 251 -18.45 19.55 -24.12
C LYS A 251 -17.68 20.40 -25.13
N LYS A 252 -17.35 19.82 -26.29
CA LYS A 252 -16.76 20.57 -27.41
C LYS A 252 -17.71 21.71 -27.73
N MET A 253 -17.27 22.95 -27.52
CA MET A 253 -18.05 24.13 -27.89
C MET A 253 -18.10 24.17 -29.43
N PRO A 254 -19.27 24.41 -30.05
CA PRO A 254 -19.39 24.43 -31.49
C PRO A 254 -18.49 25.54 -32.06
N VAL A 255 -17.70 25.18 -33.08
CA VAL A 255 -16.91 26.14 -33.85
C VAL A 255 -17.87 27.14 -34.49
N ILE A 256 -17.60 28.43 -34.36
CA ILE A 256 -18.46 29.50 -34.87
C ILE A 256 -18.40 29.47 -36.40
N LEU A 257 -19.38 28.79 -37.03
CA LEU A 257 -19.51 28.66 -38.48
C LEU A 257 -19.78 30.02 -39.16
N ASP A 258 -20.38 30.96 -38.42
CA ASP A 258 -20.83 32.27 -38.93
C ASP A 258 -19.70 33.22 -39.36
N LEU A 259 -18.46 33.02 -38.87
CA LEU A 259 -17.37 33.95 -39.18
C LEU A 259 -16.85 33.80 -40.62
N HIS A 260 -16.92 32.57 -41.17
CA HIS A 260 -16.49 32.27 -42.52
C HIS A 260 -17.50 32.81 -43.53
N ASP A 261 -18.79 32.56 -43.27
CA ASP A 261 -19.91 32.95 -44.12
C ASP A 261 -20.00 34.49 -44.29
N ALA A 262 -19.77 35.23 -43.20
CA ALA A 262 -19.74 36.69 -43.25
C ALA A 262 -18.55 37.25 -44.05
N THR A 263 -17.40 36.55 -44.05
CA THR A 263 -16.20 36.97 -44.79
C THR A 263 -16.37 36.73 -46.29
N ASP A 264 -16.91 35.58 -46.66
CA ASP A 264 -17.16 35.21 -48.06
C ASP A 264 -18.25 36.09 -48.67
N PHE A 265 -19.31 36.39 -47.90
CA PHE A 265 -20.34 37.34 -48.29
C PHE A 265 -19.77 38.74 -48.54
N ALA A 266 -18.91 39.24 -47.63
CA ALA A 266 -18.28 40.55 -47.80
C ALA A 266 -17.39 40.63 -49.05
N GLN A 267 -16.63 39.56 -49.35
CA GLN A 267 -15.84 39.48 -50.58
C GLN A 267 -16.72 39.45 -51.83
N GLY A 268 -17.82 38.69 -51.82
CA GLY A 268 -18.79 38.63 -52.92
C GLY A 268 -19.43 39.98 -53.22
N VAL A 269 -19.91 40.67 -52.18
CA VAL A 269 -20.49 42.02 -52.30
C VAL A 269 -19.47 43.02 -52.83
N MET A 270 -18.21 42.96 -52.36
CA MET A 270 -17.17 43.87 -52.82
C MET A 270 -16.78 43.61 -54.29
N HIS A 271 -16.78 42.35 -54.72
CA HIS A 271 -16.53 41.98 -56.10
C HIS A 271 -17.62 42.53 -57.04
N GLU A 272 -18.90 42.33 -56.69
CA GLU A 272 -20.02 42.82 -57.48
C GLU A 272 -20.04 44.35 -57.56
N PHE A 273 -19.78 45.03 -56.44
CA PHE A 273 -19.70 46.48 -56.37
C PHE A 273 -18.60 47.04 -57.27
N ASN A 274 -17.41 46.43 -57.26
CA ASN A 274 -16.31 46.82 -58.13
C ASN A 274 -16.61 46.62 -59.62
N SER A 275 -17.33 45.55 -59.96
CA SER A 275 -17.76 45.27 -61.34
C SER A 275 -18.73 46.35 -61.84
N ARG A 276 -19.77 46.66 -61.05
CA ARG A 276 -20.74 47.72 -61.37
C ARG A 276 -20.08 49.10 -61.43
N ARG A 277 -19.06 49.36 -60.61
CA ARG A 277 -18.29 50.62 -60.67
C ARG A 277 -17.62 50.84 -62.01
N LYS A 278 -16.92 49.82 -62.53
CA LYS A 278 -16.24 49.91 -63.83
C LYS A 278 -17.20 50.19 -64.98
N ILE A 279 -18.40 49.61 -64.93
CA ILE A 279 -19.45 49.86 -65.92
C ILE A 279 -19.91 51.33 -65.84
N LEU A 280 -20.19 51.84 -64.64
CA LEU A 280 -20.63 53.23 -64.45
C LEU A 280 -19.58 54.26 -64.84
N GLU A 281 -18.30 54.00 -64.53
CA GLU A 281 -17.19 54.84 -64.99
C GLU A 281 -17.08 54.84 -66.52
N SER A 282 -17.27 53.68 -67.17
CA SER A 282 -17.27 53.57 -68.63
C SER A 282 -18.43 54.36 -69.27
N VAL A 283 -19.64 54.24 -68.73
CA VAL A 283 -20.81 54.99 -69.19
C VAL A 283 -20.63 56.50 -68.96
N MET A 284 -20.12 56.92 -67.81
CA MET A 284 -19.80 58.33 -67.54
C MET A 284 -18.75 58.87 -68.51
N MET A 285 -17.74 58.09 -68.87
CA MET A 285 -16.74 58.49 -69.88
C MET A 285 -17.37 58.70 -71.26
N ILE A 286 -18.29 57.83 -71.68
CA ILE A 286 -19.01 57.96 -72.95
C ILE A 286 -19.89 59.22 -72.95
N ILE A 287 -20.65 59.45 -71.87
CA ILE A 287 -21.50 60.64 -71.72
C ILE A 287 -20.65 61.91 -71.72
N LYS A 288 -19.51 61.93 -71.00
CA LYS A 288 -18.57 63.06 -71.03
C LYS A 288 -18.07 63.33 -72.44
N ARG A 289 -17.66 62.29 -73.19
CA ARG A 289 -17.21 62.45 -74.58
C ARG A 289 -18.29 63.03 -75.48
N TYR A 290 -19.54 62.58 -75.34
CA TYR A 290 -20.67 63.11 -76.12
C TYR A 290 -20.99 64.57 -75.81
N LYS A 291 -20.76 65.01 -74.56
CA LYS A 291 -21.06 66.39 -74.12
C LYS A 291 -19.99 67.42 -74.49
N THR A 292 -18.78 66.98 -74.84
CA THR A 292 -17.66 67.82 -75.33
C THR A 292 -17.53 67.83 -76.85
N ALA A 293 -18.34 67.07 -77.58
CA ALA A 293 -18.31 66.96 -79.04
C ALA A 293 -19.47 67.69 -79.75
N GLY A 294 -20.27 68.47 -79.01
CA GLY A 294 -21.24 69.43 -79.52
C GLY A 294 -20.97 70.80 -78.94
#